data_AF-A0A109N3J5-F1
#
_entry.id   AF-A0A109N3J5-F1
#
_cell.length_a   1.000
_cell.length_b   1.000
_cell.length_c   1.000
_cell.angle_alpha   90.00
_cell.angle_beta   90.00
_cell.angle_gamma   90.00
#
_symmetry.space_group_name_H-M   'P 1'
#
loop_
_entity.id
_entity.type
_entity.pdbx_description
1 polymer ?
#
loop_
_entity_poly.entity_id
_entity_poly.type
_entity_poly.pdbx_seq_one_letter_code
_entity_poly.pdbx_strand_id
1 'polypeptide(L)'
;MLKIDRSEVDKAIENMVMFTRTEKVLADYEEEKQVLVKRENGLNERMIQLQEQHAQLLVDREVTRDNTSDYIYLSKQLTSTDEDMKIIISLLEQSKEDFKALKQKHLPIIRNSFSMEISAKSEFPVNEVVDLVKYELLTAIADYASEVSRQQAPLMPAIYEFLHDEELMETNRGFRRAFDYDKASLTYWAGLSKSVISKNEIHSACGGNLPSGLTKPKEKDVAK
;
A
#
# COMPACT_ATOMS: atom_id res chain seq x y z
N MET A 1 15.83 -26.90 -7.54
CA MET A 1 15.84 -25.53 -6.99
C MET A 1 14.83 -25.45 -5.88
N LEU A 2 15.23 -24.99 -4.70
CA LEU A 2 14.31 -24.69 -3.59
C LEU A 2 13.45 -23.48 -3.99
N LYS A 3 12.14 -23.55 -3.75
CA LYS A 3 11.17 -22.50 -4.08
C LYS A 3 10.37 -22.18 -2.82
N ILE A 4 9.99 -20.92 -2.68
CA ILE A 4 9.05 -20.48 -1.63
C ILE A 4 7.65 -20.91 -2.08
N ASP A 5 6.93 -21.60 -1.19
CA ASP A 5 5.49 -21.84 -1.36
C ASP A 5 4.72 -20.57 -0.97
N ARG A 6 3.91 -20.06 -1.90
CA ARG A 6 3.09 -18.85 -1.72
C ARG A 6 1.59 -19.14 -1.73
N SER A 7 1.19 -20.41 -1.70
CA SER A 7 -0.21 -20.83 -1.86
C SER A 7 -1.15 -20.20 -0.83
N GLU A 8 -0.76 -20.11 0.44
CA GLU A 8 -1.57 -19.46 1.48
C GLU A 8 -1.66 -17.94 1.30
N VAL A 9 -0.60 -17.30 0.80
CA VAL A 9 -0.61 -15.87 0.47
C VAL A 9 -1.56 -15.61 -0.70
N ASP A 10 -1.53 -16.46 -1.73
CA ASP A 10 -2.41 -16.32 -2.89
C ASP A 10 -3.88 -16.47 -2.50
N LYS A 11 -4.20 -17.46 -1.66
CA LYS A 11 -5.54 -17.60 -1.08
C LYS A 11 -5.95 -16.40 -0.25
N ALA A 12 -5.05 -15.86 0.58
CA ALA A 12 -5.34 -14.68 1.39
C ALA A 12 -5.64 -13.46 0.51
N ILE A 13 -4.88 -13.26 -0.58
CA ILE A 13 -5.10 -12.19 -1.56
C ILE A 13 -6.44 -12.36 -2.27
N GLU A 14 -6.76 -13.56 -2.74
CA GLU A 14 -8.04 -13.84 -3.42
C GLU A 14 -9.26 -13.57 -2.52
N ASN A 15 -9.14 -13.86 -1.23
CA ASN A 15 -10.20 -13.65 -0.25
C ASN A 15 -10.16 -12.27 0.42
N MET A 16 -9.19 -11.41 0.06
CA MET A 16 -8.99 -10.13 0.72
C MET A 16 -10.09 -9.14 0.33
N VAL A 17 -10.97 -8.83 1.28
CA VAL A 17 -12.00 -7.79 1.14
C VAL A 17 -11.71 -6.68 2.14
N MET A 18 -11.30 -5.52 1.64
CA MET A 18 -10.98 -4.35 2.45
C MET A 18 -11.81 -3.15 2.03
N PHE A 19 -11.94 -2.18 2.94
CA PHE A 19 -12.54 -0.86 2.69
C PHE A 19 -14.04 -0.85 2.39
N THR A 20 -14.75 -1.98 2.51
CA THR A 20 -16.20 -2.07 2.26
C THR A 20 -17.01 -1.09 3.13
N ARG A 21 -16.58 -0.82 4.38
CA ARG A 21 -17.27 0.16 5.22
C ARG A 21 -16.97 1.59 4.78
N THR A 22 -15.72 1.90 4.47
CA THR A 22 -15.33 3.21 3.93
C THR A 22 -16.03 3.50 2.60
N GLU A 23 -16.15 2.51 1.71
CA GLU A 23 -16.91 2.62 0.46
C GLU A 23 -18.37 3.02 0.70
N LYS A 24 -19.04 2.38 1.66
CA LYS A 24 -20.42 2.75 2.04
C LYS A 24 -20.52 4.17 2.56
N VAL A 25 -19.63 4.57 3.47
CA VAL A 25 -19.62 5.94 4.02
C VAL A 25 -19.37 6.98 2.92
N LEU A 26 -18.51 6.69 1.95
CA LEU A 26 -18.26 7.57 0.81
C LEU A 26 -19.47 7.64 -0.13
N ALA A 27 -20.18 6.53 -0.32
CA ALA A 27 -21.42 6.52 -1.09
C ALA A 27 -22.50 7.41 -0.43
N ASP A 28 -22.69 7.29 0.89
CA ASP A 28 -23.62 8.14 1.65
C ASP A 28 -23.25 9.63 1.52
N TYR A 29 -21.96 9.97 1.60
CA TYR A 29 -21.47 11.32 1.37
C TYR A 29 -21.79 11.84 -0.04
N GLU A 30 -21.57 11.01 -1.07
CA GLU A 30 -21.83 11.41 -2.45
C GLU A 30 -23.33 11.60 -2.69
N GLU A 31 -24.19 10.77 -2.13
CA GLU A 31 -25.65 10.94 -2.21
C GLU A 31 -26.10 12.28 -1.61
N GLU A 32 -25.66 12.60 -0.39
CA GLU A 32 -25.98 13.89 0.25
C GLU A 32 -25.42 15.07 -0.55
N LYS A 33 -24.21 14.95 -1.09
CA LYS A 33 -23.56 15.98 -1.90
C LYS A 33 -24.35 16.24 -3.19
N GLN A 34 -24.90 15.21 -3.84
CA GLN A 34 -25.69 15.37 -5.07
C GLN A 34 -26.94 16.22 -4.84
N VAL A 35 -27.54 16.19 -3.65
CA VAL A 35 -28.67 17.07 -3.30
C VAL A 35 -28.24 18.54 -3.30
N LEU A 36 -27.08 18.85 -2.70
CA LEU A 36 -26.52 20.21 -2.69
C LEU A 36 -26.14 20.69 -4.09
N VAL A 37 -25.52 19.83 -4.91
CA VAL A 37 -25.17 20.14 -6.30
C VAL A 37 -26.42 20.48 -7.12
N LYS A 38 -27.48 19.68 -7.00
CA LYS A 38 -28.75 19.96 -7.71
C LYS A 38 -29.36 21.29 -7.28
N ARG A 39 -29.31 21.61 -5.99
CA ARG A 39 -29.81 22.90 -5.47
C ARG A 39 -28.98 24.07 -5.99
N GLU A 40 -27.66 23.97 -5.95
CA GLU A 40 -26.75 25.00 -6.47
C GLU A 40 -26.96 25.23 -7.98
N ASN A 41 -27.10 24.16 -8.76
CA ASN A 41 -27.39 24.26 -10.20
C ASN A 41 -28.72 24.95 -10.46
N GLY A 42 -29.80 24.57 -9.75
CA GLY A 42 -31.10 25.22 -9.90
C GLY A 42 -31.08 26.71 -9.52
N LEU A 43 -30.29 27.10 -8.51
CA LEU A 43 -30.09 28.51 -8.15
C LEU A 43 -29.34 29.28 -9.25
N ASN A 44 -28.28 28.69 -9.81
CA ASN A 44 -27.53 29.30 -10.92
C ASN A 44 -28.38 29.45 -12.18
N GLU A 45 -29.16 28.43 -12.56
CA GLU A 45 -30.10 28.51 -13.68
C GLU A 45 -31.13 29.61 -13.49
N ARG A 46 -31.72 29.71 -12.28
CA ARG A 46 -32.68 30.76 -11.97
C ARG A 46 -32.05 32.16 -11.97
N MET A 47 -30.80 32.28 -11.52
CA MET A 47 -30.04 33.54 -11.58
C MET A 47 -29.90 34.02 -13.03
N ILE A 48 -29.51 33.13 -13.96
CA ILE A 48 -29.37 33.45 -15.38
C ILE A 48 -30.72 33.93 -15.95
N GLN A 49 -31.81 33.22 -15.67
CA GLN A 49 -33.15 33.63 -16.12
C GLN A 49 -33.55 35.01 -15.60
N LEU A 50 -33.27 35.31 -14.33
CA LEU A 50 -33.58 36.62 -13.75
C LEU A 50 -32.71 37.73 -14.34
N GLN A 51 -31.45 37.46 -14.67
CA GLN A 51 -30.58 38.42 -15.36
C GLN A 51 -31.08 38.75 -16.76
N GLU A 52 -31.52 37.74 -17.51
CA GLU A 52 -32.15 37.93 -18.83
C GLU A 52 -33.45 38.72 -18.72
N GLN A 53 -34.32 38.35 -17.76
CA GLN A 53 -35.57 39.06 -17.50
C GLN A 53 -35.31 40.52 -17.09
N HIS A 54 -34.34 40.76 -16.19
CA HIS A 54 -33.96 42.10 -15.75
C HIS A 54 -33.49 42.96 -16.92
N ALA A 55 -32.64 42.43 -17.81
CA ALA A 55 -32.17 43.13 -19.00
C ALA A 55 -33.33 43.49 -19.95
N GLN A 56 -34.27 42.56 -20.17
CA GLN A 56 -35.45 42.81 -21.01
C GLN A 56 -36.35 43.90 -20.41
N LEU A 57 -36.63 43.83 -19.10
CA LEU A 57 -37.45 44.82 -18.41
C LEU A 57 -36.84 46.23 -18.45
N LEU A 58 -35.51 46.36 -18.41
CA LEU A 58 -34.84 47.64 -18.58
C LEU A 58 -35.08 48.24 -19.96
N VAL A 59 -35.00 47.43 -21.01
CA VAL A 59 -35.27 47.85 -22.40
C VAL A 59 -36.73 48.26 -22.54
N ASP A 60 -37.65 47.40 -22.10
CA ASP A 60 -39.09 47.66 -22.22
C ASP A 60 -39.50 48.93 -21.47
N ARG A 61 -38.97 49.14 -20.25
CA ARG A 61 -39.25 50.34 -19.45
C ARG A 61 -38.77 51.60 -20.15
N GLU A 62 -37.62 51.57 -20.82
CA GLU A 62 -37.11 52.73 -21.56
C GLU A 62 -37.98 53.04 -22.79
N VAL A 63 -38.47 52.01 -23.49
CA VAL A 63 -39.36 52.18 -24.65
C VAL A 63 -40.74 52.72 -24.24
N THR A 64 -41.24 52.37 -23.05
CA THR A 64 -42.55 52.82 -22.55
C THR A 64 -42.48 54.07 -21.67
N ARG A 65 -41.37 54.82 -21.70
CA ARG A 65 -41.11 55.95 -20.78
C ARG A 65 -42.19 57.04 -20.80
N ASP A 66 -42.84 57.24 -21.95
CA ASP A 66 -43.88 58.25 -22.12
C ASP A 66 -45.26 57.79 -21.62
N ASN A 67 -45.43 56.50 -21.31
CA ASN A 67 -46.63 55.97 -20.65
C ASN A 67 -46.38 55.75 -19.16
N THR A 68 -46.87 56.68 -18.34
CA THR A 68 -46.72 56.66 -16.87
C THR A 68 -47.17 55.34 -16.23
N SER A 69 -48.28 54.76 -16.70
CA SER A 69 -48.83 53.53 -16.10
C SER A 69 -47.91 52.32 -16.35
N ASP A 70 -47.46 52.14 -17.59
CA ASP A 70 -46.57 51.04 -17.98
C ASP A 70 -45.20 51.21 -17.33
N TYR A 71 -44.68 52.44 -17.27
CA TYR A 71 -43.42 52.75 -16.60
C TYR A 71 -43.44 52.37 -15.11
N ILE A 72 -44.51 52.70 -14.38
CA ILE A 72 -44.68 52.31 -12.96
C ILE A 72 -44.76 50.79 -12.82
N TYR A 73 -45.50 50.11 -13.70
CA TYR A 73 -45.63 48.66 -13.67
C TYR A 73 -44.29 47.95 -13.88
N LEU A 74 -43.55 48.31 -14.92
CA LEU A 74 -42.24 47.73 -15.23
C LEU A 74 -41.20 48.07 -14.16
N SER A 75 -41.27 49.26 -13.57
CA SER A 75 -40.42 49.62 -12.43
C SER A 75 -40.65 48.71 -11.22
N LYS A 76 -41.91 48.35 -10.92
CA LYS A 76 -42.21 47.38 -9.84
C LYS A 76 -41.66 45.99 -10.16
N GLN A 77 -41.78 45.53 -11.41
CA GLN A 77 -41.24 44.24 -11.81
C GLN A 77 -39.71 44.20 -11.73
N LEU A 78 -39.02 45.29 -12.12
CA LEU A 78 -37.57 45.42 -11.95
C LEU A 78 -37.17 45.31 -10.48
N THR A 79 -37.82 46.07 -9.60
CA THR A 79 -37.54 45.99 -8.15
C THR A 79 -37.74 44.56 -7.61
N SER A 80 -38.82 43.88 -8.00
CA SER A 80 -39.05 42.49 -7.60
C SER A 80 -37.97 41.55 -8.13
N THR A 81 -37.52 41.75 -9.37
CA THR A 81 -36.47 40.94 -10.00
C THR A 81 -35.12 41.16 -9.29
N ASP A 82 -34.81 42.40 -8.91
CA ASP A 82 -33.62 42.76 -8.13
C ASP A 82 -33.62 42.11 -6.74
N GLU A 83 -34.78 42.09 -6.08
CA GLU A 83 -34.95 41.43 -4.78
C GLU A 83 -34.73 39.92 -4.89
N ASP A 84 -35.34 39.27 -5.89
CA ASP A 84 -35.16 37.84 -6.15
C ASP A 84 -33.68 37.50 -6.44
N MET A 85 -32.98 38.31 -7.26
CA MET A 85 -31.55 38.11 -7.52
C MET A 85 -30.71 38.22 -6.23
N LYS A 86 -30.98 39.21 -5.37
CA LYS A 86 -30.27 39.35 -4.08
C LYS A 86 -30.48 38.13 -3.18
N ILE A 87 -31.71 37.60 -3.13
CA ILE A 87 -32.02 36.40 -2.36
C ILE A 87 -31.21 35.21 -2.89
N ILE A 88 -31.18 35.01 -4.21
CA ILE A 88 -30.44 33.89 -4.81
C ILE A 88 -28.92 34.01 -4.58
N ILE A 89 -28.35 35.21 -4.67
CA ILE A 89 -26.93 35.45 -4.35
C ILE A 89 -26.64 34.99 -2.91
N SER A 90 -27.48 35.40 -1.95
CA SER A 90 -27.35 34.99 -0.55
C SER A 90 -27.46 33.47 -0.37
N LEU A 91 -28.38 32.81 -1.09
CA LEU A 91 -28.52 31.35 -1.06
C LEU A 91 -27.32 30.61 -1.69
N LEU A 92 -26.72 31.16 -2.75
CA LEU A 92 -25.50 30.62 -3.37
C LEU A 92 -24.29 30.77 -2.43
N GLU A 93 -24.20 31.87 -1.69
CA GLU A 93 -23.18 32.03 -0.63
C GLU A 93 -23.39 31.02 0.50
N GLN A 94 -24.63 30.84 0.95
CA GLN A 94 -24.98 29.83 1.96
C GLN A 94 -24.65 28.41 1.49
N SER A 95 -24.83 28.10 0.21
CA SER A 95 -24.52 26.78 -0.35
C SER A 95 -23.06 26.38 -0.12
N LYS A 96 -22.12 27.33 -0.14
CA LYS A 96 -20.70 27.07 0.18
C LYS A 96 -20.52 26.61 1.62
N GLU A 97 -21.23 27.23 2.56
CA GLU A 97 -21.22 26.80 3.97
C GLU A 97 -21.93 25.46 4.15
N ASP A 98 -23.02 25.19 3.41
CA ASP A 98 -23.71 23.89 3.42
C ASP A 98 -22.76 22.75 2.97
N PHE A 99 -21.98 22.95 1.90
CA PHE A 99 -20.97 21.98 1.46
C PHE A 99 -19.86 21.77 2.50
N LYS A 100 -19.43 22.84 3.16
CA LYS A 100 -18.42 22.77 4.22
C LYS A 100 -18.94 22.02 5.44
N ALA A 101 -20.19 22.27 5.84
CA ALA A 101 -20.86 21.56 6.92
C ALA A 101 -21.01 20.07 6.60
N LEU A 102 -21.37 19.72 5.35
CA LEU A 102 -21.44 18.33 4.90
C LEU A 102 -20.07 17.64 5.00
N LYS A 103 -18.99 18.29 4.54
CA LYS A 103 -17.63 17.76 4.67
C LYS A 103 -17.24 17.59 6.14
N GLN A 104 -17.54 18.57 6.99
CA GLN A 104 -17.25 18.50 8.43
C GLN A 104 -17.99 17.35 9.12
N LYS A 105 -19.25 17.10 8.75
CA LYS A 105 -20.06 15.97 9.24
C LYS A 105 -19.41 14.62 8.90
N HIS A 106 -18.99 14.44 7.64
CA HIS A 106 -18.49 13.15 7.15
C HIS A 106 -17.00 12.89 7.45
N LEU A 107 -16.19 13.93 7.62
CA LEU A 107 -14.75 13.83 7.88
C LEU A 107 -14.36 12.85 9.00
N PRO A 108 -14.94 12.91 10.22
CA PRO A 108 -14.60 11.96 11.28
C PRO A 108 -15.06 10.53 10.98
N ILE A 109 -16.18 10.36 10.25
CA ILE A 109 -16.76 9.05 9.93
C ILE A 109 -15.88 8.33 8.90
N ILE A 110 -15.47 9.04 7.84
CA ILE A 110 -14.53 8.54 6.84
C ILE A 110 -13.20 8.18 7.50
N ARG A 111 -12.64 9.07 8.32
CA ARG A 111 -11.39 8.80 9.05
C ARG A 111 -11.46 7.54 9.91
N ASN A 112 -12.56 7.37 10.66
CA ASN A 112 -12.72 6.24 11.57
C ASN A 112 -12.91 4.93 10.81
N SER A 113 -13.77 4.90 9.77
CA SER A 113 -13.94 3.70 8.94
C SER A 113 -12.62 3.28 8.30
N PHE A 114 -11.90 4.22 7.70
CA PHE A 114 -10.63 3.95 7.03
C PHE A 114 -9.56 3.46 8.01
N SER A 115 -9.43 4.12 9.17
CA SER A 115 -8.46 3.72 10.20
C SER A 115 -8.70 2.31 10.72
N MET A 116 -9.96 1.91 10.89
CA MET A 116 -10.31 0.56 11.32
C MET A 116 -9.97 -0.47 10.25
N GLU A 117 -10.34 -0.23 8.99
CA GLU A 117 -10.13 -1.20 7.92
C GLU A 117 -8.66 -1.32 7.52
N ILE A 118 -7.89 -0.23 7.57
CA ILE A 118 -6.45 -0.31 7.28
C ILE A 118 -5.65 -0.98 8.39
N SER A 119 -6.20 -1.09 9.61
CA SER A 119 -5.53 -1.81 10.70
C SER A 119 -5.45 -3.31 10.44
N ALA A 120 -6.36 -3.85 9.64
CA ALA A 120 -6.36 -5.25 9.21
C ALA A 120 -5.13 -5.62 8.35
N LYS A 121 -4.43 -4.63 7.76
CA LYS A 121 -3.16 -4.90 7.05
C LYS A 121 -2.10 -5.55 7.95
N SER A 122 -2.17 -5.29 9.25
CA SER A 122 -1.23 -5.79 10.25
C SER A 122 -1.50 -7.25 10.61
N GLU A 123 -2.56 -7.86 10.07
CA GLU A 123 -2.84 -9.29 10.23
C GLU A 123 -1.81 -10.15 9.50
N PHE A 124 -1.17 -9.65 8.43
CA PHE A 124 -0.09 -10.36 7.76
C PHE A 124 1.24 -10.18 8.53
N PRO A 125 1.79 -11.25 9.16
CA PRO A 125 2.95 -11.16 10.05
C PRO A 125 4.26 -11.17 9.25
N VAL A 126 4.56 -10.03 8.61
CA VAL A 126 5.70 -9.89 7.66
C VAL A 126 7.03 -10.33 8.30
N ASN A 127 7.28 -9.93 9.54
CA ASN A 127 8.57 -10.20 10.19
C ASN A 127 8.75 -11.71 10.40
N GLU A 128 7.70 -12.36 10.87
CA GLU A 128 7.66 -13.78 11.17
C GLU A 128 7.79 -14.63 9.89
N VAL A 129 7.16 -14.19 8.80
CA VAL A 129 7.30 -14.83 7.48
C VAL A 129 8.74 -14.69 6.96
N VAL A 130 9.35 -13.51 7.08
CA VAL A 130 10.74 -13.28 6.67
C VAL A 130 11.70 -14.14 7.49
N ASP A 131 11.51 -14.20 8.81
CA ASP A 131 12.33 -15.00 9.71
C ASP A 131 12.18 -16.50 9.45
N LEU A 132 10.97 -16.96 9.11
CA LEU A 132 10.73 -18.36 8.75
C LEU A 132 11.47 -18.73 7.46
N VAL A 133 11.33 -17.93 6.40
CA VAL A 133 12.03 -18.18 5.13
C VAL A 133 13.54 -18.17 5.31
N LYS A 134 14.06 -17.24 6.12
CA LYS A 134 15.48 -17.18 6.48
C LYS A 134 15.92 -18.44 7.23
N TYR A 135 15.12 -18.90 8.19
CA TYR A 135 15.37 -20.12 8.94
C TYR A 135 15.44 -21.35 8.03
N GLU A 136 14.43 -21.55 7.18
CA GLU A 136 14.34 -22.69 6.27
C GLU A 136 15.50 -22.71 5.27
N LEU A 137 15.87 -21.56 4.70
CA LEU A 137 16.98 -21.47 3.76
C LEU A 137 18.32 -21.84 4.43
N LEU A 138 18.62 -21.24 5.59
CA LEU A 138 19.89 -21.48 6.29
C LEU A 138 19.97 -22.91 6.80
N THR A 139 18.84 -23.49 7.23
CA THR A 139 18.74 -24.90 7.63
C THR A 139 19.01 -25.82 6.46
N ALA A 140 18.40 -25.59 5.29
CA ALA A 140 18.64 -26.40 4.10
C ALA A 140 20.12 -26.38 3.66
N ILE A 141 20.79 -25.22 3.76
CA ILE A 141 22.24 -25.09 3.47
C ILE A 141 23.06 -25.86 4.51
N ALA A 142 22.75 -25.69 5.80
CA ALA A 142 23.47 -26.33 6.90
C ALA A 142 23.32 -27.87 6.89
N ASP A 143 22.13 -28.38 6.62
CA ASP A 143 21.87 -29.81 6.50
C ASP A 143 22.68 -30.43 5.36
N TYR A 144 22.73 -29.76 4.20
CA TYR A 144 23.51 -30.23 3.07
C TYR A 144 25.02 -30.21 3.37
N ALA A 145 25.54 -29.11 3.94
CA ALA A 145 26.95 -29.02 4.33
C ALA A 145 27.34 -30.07 5.39
N SER A 146 26.45 -30.31 6.36
CA SER A 146 26.63 -31.33 7.38
C SER A 146 26.67 -32.73 6.78
N GLU A 147 25.80 -33.01 5.81
CA GLU A 147 25.77 -34.29 5.11
C GLU A 147 27.04 -34.54 4.29
N VAL A 148 27.56 -33.52 3.59
CA VAL A 148 28.87 -33.60 2.91
C VAL A 148 29.98 -33.92 3.92
N SER A 149 30.02 -33.20 5.04
CA SER A 149 31.02 -33.41 6.09
C SER A 149 30.91 -34.80 6.72
N ARG A 150 29.69 -35.29 6.95
CA ARG A 150 29.41 -36.63 7.49
C ARG A 150 29.91 -37.73 6.56
N GLN A 151 29.73 -37.57 5.25
CA GLN A 151 30.22 -38.53 4.25
C GLN A 151 31.74 -38.45 4.05
N GLN A 152 32.34 -37.27 4.20
CA GLN A 152 33.78 -37.09 4.07
C GLN A 152 34.55 -37.59 5.30
N ALA A 153 34.04 -37.37 6.51
CA ALA A 153 34.70 -37.71 7.78
C ALA A 153 35.33 -39.11 7.84
N PRO A 154 34.65 -40.22 7.44
CA PRO A 154 35.24 -41.56 7.47
C PRO A 154 36.37 -41.78 6.46
N LEU A 155 36.49 -40.95 5.42
CA LEU A 155 37.56 -41.05 4.41
C LEU A 155 38.86 -40.39 4.89
N MET A 156 38.74 -39.39 5.76
CA MET A 156 39.86 -38.55 6.17
C MET A 156 41.01 -39.31 6.85
N PRO A 157 40.80 -40.32 7.71
CA PRO A 157 41.91 -41.07 8.30
C PRO A 157 42.85 -41.68 7.25
N ALA A 158 42.29 -42.35 6.25
CA ALA A 158 43.07 -42.96 5.17
C ALA A 158 43.74 -41.90 4.29
N ILE A 159 43.05 -40.80 3.98
CA ILE A 159 43.62 -39.68 3.20
C ILE A 159 44.78 -39.02 3.98
N TYR A 160 44.66 -38.89 5.29
CA TYR A 160 45.70 -38.31 6.13
C TYR A 160 46.97 -39.14 6.13
N GLU A 161 46.93 -40.46 6.00
CA GLU A 161 48.15 -41.28 5.84
C GLU A 161 49.01 -40.80 4.66
N PHE A 162 48.38 -40.44 3.53
CA PHE A 162 49.08 -39.88 2.38
C PHE A 162 49.54 -38.44 2.63
N LEU A 163 48.70 -37.61 3.25
CA LEU A 163 49.02 -36.19 3.46
C LEU A 163 50.17 -35.96 4.45
N HIS A 164 50.43 -36.90 5.37
CA HIS A 164 51.54 -36.82 6.33
C HIS A 164 52.89 -37.33 5.78
N ASP A 165 52.91 -37.93 4.58
CA ASP A 165 54.16 -38.31 3.90
C ASP A 165 54.71 -37.11 3.11
N GLU A 166 55.63 -36.36 3.74
CA GLU A 166 56.18 -35.14 3.13
C GLU A 166 57.01 -35.43 1.87
N GLU A 167 57.73 -36.55 1.79
CA GLU A 167 58.51 -36.92 0.59
C GLU A 167 57.58 -37.19 -0.59
N LEU A 168 56.46 -37.90 -0.35
CA LEU A 168 55.42 -38.11 -1.36
C LEU A 168 54.76 -36.79 -1.77
N MET A 169 54.51 -35.89 -0.81
CA MET A 169 53.83 -34.61 -1.08
C MET A 169 54.71 -33.56 -1.79
N GLU A 170 56.04 -33.64 -1.67
CA GLU A 170 56.96 -32.73 -2.39
C GLU A 170 56.77 -32.79 -3.90
N THR A 171 56.56 -33.99 -4.43
CA THR A 171 56.33 -34.25 -5.86
C THR A 171 54.85 -34.23 -6.25
N ASN A 172 53.93 -34.37 -5.29
CA ASN A 172 52.47 -34.46 -5.51
C ASN A 172 51.68 -33.27 -4.92
N ARG A 173 52.20 -32.05 -5.08
CA ARG A 173 51.57 -30.81 -4.54
C ARG A 173 50.11 -30.61 -4.96
N GLY A 174 49.70 -31.11 -6.12
CA GLY A 174 48.31 -31.04 -6.60
C GLY A 174 47.34 -31.88 -5.76
N PHE A 175 47.80 -33.03 -5.26
CA PHE A 175 47.04 -33.88 -4.33
C PHE A 175 46.84 -33.15 -3.00
N ARG A 176 47.92 -32.61 -2.42
CA ARG A 176 47.86 -31.79 -1.19
C ARG A 176 46.81 -30.67 -1.31
N ARG A 177 46.85 -29.91 -2.41
CA ARG A 177 45.88 -28.83 -2.69
C ARG A 177 44.42 -29.27 -2.84
N ALA A 178 44.19 -30.52 -3.22
CA ALA A 178 42.83 -31.05 -3.35
C ALA A 178 42.15 -31.25 -1.98
N PHE A 179 42.95 -31.39 -0.92
CA PHE A 179 42.50 -31.61 0.46
C PHE A 179 42.84 -30.47 1.40
N ASP A 180 43.26 -29.31 0.87
CA ASP A 180 43.36 -28.07 1.66
C ASP A 180 41.99 -27.74 2.28
N TYR A 181 42.03 -27.11 3.47
CA TYR A 181 40.97 -27.05 4.51
C TYR A 181 39.59 -26.46 4.10
N ASP A 182 39.30 -26.24 2.83
CA ASP A 182 38.08 -25.52 2.40
C ASP A 182 37.48 -26.05 1.08
N LYS A 183 37.98 -27.17 0.54
CA LYS A 183 37.52 -27.71 -0.75
C LYS A 183 36.19 -28.47 -0.68
N ALA A 184 35.88 -29.03 0.48
CA ALA A 184 34.64 -29.79 0.71
C ALA A 184 33.52 -28.92 1.31
N SER A 185 33.82 -27.68 1.71
CA SER A 185 32.81 -26.74 2.19
C SER A 185 31.94 -26.25 1.02
N LEU A 186 30.69 -25.88 1.34
CA LEU A 186 29.87 -25.16 0.39
C LEU A 186 30.43 -23.75 0.21
N THR A 187 30.41 -23.25 -1.02
CA THR A 187 30.90 -21.89 -1.32
C THR A 187 29.75 -20.95 -1.63
N TYR A 188 29.78 -19.76 -1.03
CA TYR A 188 28.86 -18.67 -1.33
C TYR A 188 29.63 -17.42 -1.74
N TRP A 189 29.38 -16.97 -2.97
CA TRP A 189 29.93 -15.72 -3.50
C TRP A 189 28.86 -14.64 -3.41
N ALA A 190 28.91 -13.84 -2.34
CA ALA A 190 28.05 -12.67 -2.23
C ALA A 190 28.36 -11.70 -3.39
N GLY A 191 27.39 -11.49 -4.28
CA GLY A 191 27.47 -10.45 -5.30
C GLY A 191 27.49 -9.04 -4.68
N LEU A 192 27.69 -8.01 -5.51
CA LEU A 192 27.65 -6.60 -5.10
C LEU A 192 26.27 -6.12 -4.60
N SER A 193 25.23 -6.94 -4.77
CA SER A 193 23.87 -6.64 -4.36
C SER A 193 23.68 -6.76 -2.85
N LYS A 194 22.92 -5.83 -2.28
CA LYS A 194 22.46 -5.93 -0.88
C LYS A 194 21.58 -7.18 -0.72
N SER A 195 21.92 -8.02 0.26
CA SER A 195 21.17 -9.22 0.63
C SER A 195 20.41 -8.99 1.94
N VAL A 196 19.21 -9.56 2.04
CA VAL A 196 18.41 -9.55 3.28
C VAL A 196 19.05 -10.47 4.35
N ILE A 197 19.76 -11.50 3.92
CA ILE A 197 20.51 -12.41 4.78
C ILE A 197 21.97 -11.98 4.79
N SER A 198 22.56 -11.86 5.98
CA SER A 198 23.95 -11.43 6.08
C SER A 198 24.89 -12.49 5.52
N LYS A 199 26.01 -12.04 4.94
CA LYS A 199 27.03 -12.94 4.39
C LYS A 199 27.55 -13.94 5.43
N ASN A 200 27.70 -13.49 6.68
CA ASN A 200 28.22 -14.30 7.77
C ASN A 200 27.26 -15.45 8.14
N GLU A 201 25.95 -15.20 8.09
CA GLU A 201 24.95 -16.24 8.37
C GLU A 201 24.98 -17.34 7.30
N ILE A 202 25.12 -16.97 6.04
CA ILE A 202 25.24 -17.93 4.94
C ILE A 202 26.55 -18.72 5.06
N HIS A 203 27.68 -18.06 5.34
CA HIS A 203 28.96 -18.74 5.54
C HIS A 203 28.92 -19.72 6.72
N SER A 204 28.28 -19.36 7.83
CA SER A 204 28.07 -20.27 8.95
C SER A 204 27.31 -21.53 8.51
N ALA A 205 26.22 -21.34 7.77
CA ALA A 205 25.43 -22.45 7.24
C ALA A 205 26.22 -23.30 6.23
N CYS A 206 27.05 -22.69 5.38
CA CYS A 206 27.94 -23.42 4.48
C CYS A 206 28.95 -24.33 5.20
N GLY A 207 29.26 -24.02 6.46
CA GLY A 207 30.05 -24.87 7.36
C GLY A 207 29.23 -25.86 8.18
N GLY A 208 27.94 -26.01 7.91
CA GLY A 208 27.03 -26.91 8.64
C GLY A 208 26.46 -26.34 9.94
N ASN A 209 26.67 -25.05 10.25
CA ASN A 209 26.26 -24.46 11.52
C ASN A 209 25.17 -23.40 11.34
N LEU A 210 24.12 -23.47 12.17
CA LEU A 210 23.14 -22.39 12.24
C LEU A 210 23.70 -21.18 13.02
N PRO A 211 23.42 -19.94 12.57
CA PRO A 211 23.83 -18.73 13.29
C PRO A 211 23.22 -18.64 14.70
N SER A 212 23.99 -18.11 15.66
CA SER A 212 23.68 -18.10 17.10
C SER A 212 22.47 -17.26 17.55
N GLY A 213 21.73 -16.65 16.63
CA GLY A 213 20.48 -15.91 16.90
C GLY A 213 19.30 -16.36 16.04
N LEU A 214 19.47 -17.40 15.23
CA LEU A 214 18.43 -17.87 14.32
C LEU A 214 17.53 -18.90 15.03
N THR A 215 16.31 -18.49 15.36
CA THR A 215 15.29 -19.37 15.96
C THR A 215 14.14 -19.57 15.00
N LYS A 216 13.67 -20.82 14.85
CA LYS A 216 12.43 -21.11 14.11
C LYS A 216 11.28 -20.32 14.75
N PRO A 217 10.57 -19.46 13.99
CA PRO A 217 9.35 -18.81 14.50
C PRO A 217 8.33 -19.88 14.94
N LYS A 218 7.55 -19.64 16.00
CA LYS A 218 6.55 -20.62 16.42
C LYS A 218 5.44 -20.63 15.37
N GLU A 219 4.85 -21.79 15.10
CA GLU A 219 3.75 -21.91 14.12
C GLU A 219 2.58 -20.96 14.41
N LYS A 220 2.34 -20.66 15.69
CA LYS A 220 1.32 -19.70 16.16
C LYS A 220 1.61 -18.23 15.79
N ASP A 221 2.84 -17.93 15.41
CA ASP A 221 3.31 -16.59 15.06
C ASP A 221 3.20 -16.36 13.54
N VAL A 222 3.08 -17.43 12.74
CA VAL A 222 2.98 -17.39 11.28
C VAL A 222 1.55 -17.70 10.78
N ALA A 223 0.78 -18.48 11.54
CA ALA A 223 -0.63 -18.77 11.27
C ALA A 223 -1.54 -17.90 12.15
N LYS A 224 -1.85 -16.70 11.69
CA LYS A 224 -2.99 -15.90 12.15
C LYS A 224 -3.77 -15.37 10.96
#